data_AF-A0A1H0L9R9-F1
#
_entry.id   AF-A0A1H0L9R9-F1
#
_cell.length_a   1.000
_cell.length_b   1.000
_cell.length_c   1.000
_cell.angle_alpha   90.00
_cell.angle_beta   90.00
_cell.angle_gamma   90.00
#
_symmetry.space_group_name_H-M   'P 1'
#
loop_
_entity.id
_entity.type
_entity.pdbx_description
1 polymer ?
#
loop_
_entity_poly.entity_id
_entity_poly.type
_entity_poly.pdbx_seq_one_letter_code
_entity_poly.pdbx_strand_id
1 'polypeptide(L)'
;MNNENGKKKKSLLDRIRNRKSRQEVAATAQESEGSSGEIGQMKKEFEAVKKNPGHLTGWDFDRAFDFIERYPDSHEAEILIGQMYATSGQLLKGLSYESAVKVLDRMPGHAGADAIIRGMYKIESDYIRELRSDVIAYMLKVIPDHPLADDLTRALAVKNLTNAYDFVTSNPDNVYTRDVIRAMFDRDPNISVLLLQEKMDHSCVEAIFEGIYNITKSEDIEKLTPNAIIYILEVAPDHPKALAMIDVLVEDNYVKAYEFAKRHPGHALYEEMKQRVVKRKPELGQIFDLKK
;
A
#
# COMPACT_ATOMS: atom_id res chain seq x y z
N MET A 1 -14.42 31.17 -9.50
CA MET A 1 -13.46 31.52 -8.43
C MET A 1 -13.95 30.93 -7.13
N ASN A 2 -13.02 30.34 -6.38
CA ASN A 2 -13.08 29.82 -5.01
C ASN A 2 -13.89 28.55 -4.75
N ASN A 3 -13.43 27.62 -3.90
CA ASN A 3 -12.09 27.13 -3.57
C ASN A 3 -12.31 25.81 -2.81
N GLU A 4 -11.34 24.91 -2.94
CA GLU A 4 -11.32 23.53 -2.47
C GLU A 4 -11.46 23.38 -0.94
N ASN A 5 -12.09 22.27 -0.52
CA ASN A 5 -12.14 21.84 0.88
C ASN A 5 -11.45 20.47 1.02
N GLY A 6 -10.12 20.48 1.01
CA GLY A 6 -9.28 19.32 1.30
C GLY A 6 -8.70 19.39 2.71
N LYS A 7 -9.19 18.54 3.62
CA LYS A 7 -8.62 18.35 4.97
C LYS A 7 -7.20 17.76 4.86
N LYS A 8 -6.17 18.61 4.88
CA LYS A 8 -4.76 18.18 5.03
C LYS A 8 -4.50 17.72 6.48
N LYS A 9 -3.99 16.49 6.63
CA LYS A 9 -3.33 16.02 7.87
C LYS A 9 -2.17 16.98 8.19
N LYS A 10 -2.23 17.65 9.33
CA LYS A 10 -1.17 18.57 9.78
C LYS A 10 0.09 17.76 10.13
N SER A 11 1.21 18.12 9.52
CA SER A 11 2.52 17.53 9.76
C SER A 11 3.02 17.85 11.18
N LEU A 12 3.76 16.91 11.79
CA LEU A 12 4.41 17.06 13.09
C LEU A 12 5.33 18.31 13.14
N LEU A 13 5.87 18.72 11.98
CA LEU A 13 6.71 19.90 11.82
C LEU A 13 5.93 21.23 11.89
N ASP A 14 4.64 21.25 11.51
CA ASP A 14 3.79 22.45 11.61
C ASP A 14 3.51 22.84 13.07
N ARG A 15 3.59 21.86 13.99
CA ARG A 15 3.47 22.11 15.44
C ARG A 15 4.74 22.70 16.03
N ILE A 16 5.91 22.26 15.54
CA ILE A 16 7.21 22.75 16.00
C ILE A 16 7.43 24.21 15.54
N ARG A 17 7.01 24.56 14.32
CA ARG A 17 7.18 25.94 13.79
C ARG A 17 6.34 26.98 14.52
N ASN A 18 5.14 26.61 14.98
CA ASN A 18 4.24 27.52 15.69
C ASN A 18 4.63 27.80 17.15
N ARG A 19 5.52 27.02 17.76
CA ARG A 19 5.95 27.22 19.17
C ARG A 19 6.97 28.36 19.36
N LYS A 20 7.66 28.81 18.31
CA LYS A 20 8.59 29.97 18.39
C LYS A 20 7.91 31.33 18.59
N SER A 21 6.57 31.38 18.59
CA SER A 21 5.80 32.63 18.76
C SER A 21 4.99 32.72 20.06
N ARG A 22 5.11 31.73 20.95
CA ARG A 22 4.31 31.64 22.18
C ARG A 22 5.16 31.25 23.39
N GLN A 23 6.22 32.02 23.60
CA GLN A 23 7.00 31.96 24.82
C GLN A 23 6.75 33.25 25.59
N GLU A 24 5.56 33.37 26.17
CA GLU A 24 5.36 34.22 27.34
C GLU A 24 4.07 33.81 28.08
N VAL A 25 4.26 33.57 29.39
CA VAL A 25 3.29 33.55 30.49
C VAL A 25 2.60 32.24 30.89
N ALA A 26 2.80 31.95 32.18
CA ALA A 26 2.02 31.18 33.15
C ALA A 26 2.26 29.67 33.28
N ALA A 27 3.12 29.38 34.26
CA ALA A 27 3.09 28.19 35.09
C ALA A 27 1.71 27.99 35.76
N THR A 28 1.23 26.75 35.75
CA THR A 28 0.49 26.18 36.89
C THR A 28 0.71 24.68 36.89
N ALA A 29 1.32 24.22 37.98
CA ALA A 29 1.52 22.82 38.28
C ALA A 29 0.17 22.17 38.67
N GLN A 30 -0.15 21.06 38.03
CA GLN A 30 -0.97 20.00 38.62
C GLN A 30 -0.20 18.70 38.45
N GLU A 31 0.32 18.20 39.57
CA GLU A 31 0.88 16.87 39.71
C GLU A 31 -0.24 15.84 39.52
N SER A 32 -0.05 14.96 38.54
CA SER A 32 -0.73 13.66 38.49
C SER A 32 0.27 12.59 38.92
N GLU A 33 -0.02 11.92 40.03
CA GLU A 33 0.77 10.86 40.68
C GLU A 33 0.94 9.56 39.86
N GLY A 34 0.59 9.54 38.58
CA GLY A 34 1.02 8.52 37.61
C GLY A 34 2.35 8.84 36.91
N SER A 35 2.84 10.09 36.98
CA SER A 35 3.92 10.58 36.11
C SER A 35 5.34 10.19 36.52
N SER A 36 5.59 9.91 37.81
CA SER A 36 6.96 9.64 38.30
C SER A 36 7.53 8.31 37.78
N GLY A 37 6.69 7.27 37.70
CA GLY A 37 7.07 5.98 37.14
C GLY A 37 7.31 6.04 35.62
N GLU A 38 6.43 6.73 34.90
CA GLU A 38 6.52 6.90 33.45
C GLU A 38 7.73 7.76 33.05
N ILE A 39 8.01 8.86 33.76
CA ILE A 39 9.21 9.67 33.54
C ILE A 39 10.47 8.87 33.85
N GLY A 40 10.45 8.05 34.90
CA GLY A 40 11.56 7.15 35.25
C GLY A 40 11.82 6.08 34.18
N GLN A 41 10.75 5.53 33.59
CA GLN A 41 10.83 4.58 32.48
C GLN A 41 11.35 5.25 31.21
N MET A 42 10.81 6.42 30.85
CA MET A 42 11.24 7.22 29.71
C MET A 42 12.76 7.50 29.77
N LYS A 43 13.29 7.95 30.92
CA LYS A 43 14.73 8.20 31.07
C LYS A 43 15.57 6.94 30.87
N LYS A 44 15.12 5.79 31.38
CA LYS A 44 15.81 4.50 31.15
C LYS A 44 15.81 4.12 29.68
N GLU A 45 14.68 4.30 28.99
CA GLU A 45 14.56 4.01 27.57
C GLU A 45 15.44 4.94 26.72
N PHE A 46 15.50 6.23 27.05
CA PHE A 46 16.38 7.21 26.39
C PHE A 46 17.86 6.83 26.51
N GLU A 47 18.33 6.52 27.72
CA GLU A 47 19.71 6.07 27.93
C GLU A 47 20.01 4.75 27.21
N ALA A 48 19.03 3.85 27.12
CA ALA A 48 19.15 2.58 26.41
C ALA A 48 19.22 2.73 24.87
N VAL A 49 18.84 3.87 24.30
CA VAL A 49 18.99 4.12 22.85
C VAL A 49 20.47 4.09 22.45
N LYS A 50 21.37 4.62 23.27
CA LYS A 50 22.79 4.75 22.95
C LYS A 50 23.55 3.48 23.36
N LYS A 51 24.02 2.69 22.39
CA LYS A 51 24.97 1.59 22.71
C LYS A 51 26.37 2.11 23.04
N ASN A 52 26.74 3.26 22.45
CA ASN A 52 28.05 3.89 22.59
C ASN A 52 27.91 5.30 23.19
N PRO A 53 28.75 5.70 24.16
CA PRO A 53 28.73 7.06 24.68
C PRO A 53 29.15 8.06 23.60
N GLY A 54 28.41 9.17 23.48
CA GLY A 54 28.82 10.35 22.71
C GLY A 54 28.01 10.64 21.44
N HIS A 55 27.71 9.62 20.60
CA HIS A 55 27.08 9.84 19.28
C HIS A 55 26.15 8.68 18.89
N LEU A 56 25.06 8.98 18.17
CA LEU A 56 24.23 7.95 17.53
C LEU A 56 24.90 7.43 16.27
N THR A 57 24.84 6.12 16.07
CA THR A 57 25.23 5.44 14.83
C THR A 57 24.01 4.81 14.16
N GLY A 58 24.13 4.35 12.91
CA GLY A 58 23.03 3.72 12.17
C GLY A 58 22.35 2.57 12.93
N TRP A 59 23.11 1.82 13.73
CA TRP A 59 22.60 0.75 14.60
C TRP A 59 21.65 1.22 15.71
N ASP A 60 21.70 2.50 16.06
CA ASP A 60 20.90 3.08 17.14
C ASP A 60 19.58 3.69 16.64
N PHE A 61 19.42 3.84 15.31
CA PHE A 61 18.28 4.56 14.72
C PHE A 61 16.94 3.88 14.96
N ASP A 62 16.86 2.55 14.91
CA ASP A 62 15.60 1.84 15.18
C ASP A 62 15.10 2.17 16.60
N ARG A 63 15.99 2.05 17.60
CA ARG A 63 15.67 2.39 19.00
C ARG A 63 15.36 3.87 19.18
N ALA A 64 16.06 4.74 18.47
CA ALA A 64 15.81 6.18 18.52
C ALA A 64 14.42 6.52 17.97
N PHE A 65 14.03 5.96 16.82
CA PHE A 65 12.70 6.14 16.26
C PHE A 65 11.61 5.57 17.17
N ASP A 66 11.80 4.37 17.72
CA ASP A 66 10.83 3.76 18.65
C ASP A 66 10.60 4.63 19.89
N PHE A 67 11.67 5.23 20.43
CA PHE A 67 11.57 6.17 21.54
C PHE A 67 10.81 7.45 21.14
N ILE A 68 11.16 8.06 20.00
CA ILE A 68 10.53 9.30 19.53
C ILE A 68 9.04 9.07 19.24
N GLU A 69 8.67 7.92 18.69
CA GLU A 69 7.27 7.56 18.43
C GLU A 69 6.46 7.39 19.73
N ARG A 70 7.11 6.91 20.80
CA ARG A 70 6.48 6.72 22.11
C ARG A 70 6.37 8.00 22.93
N TYR A 71 7.39 8.88 22.86
CA TYR A 71 7.46 10.13 23.62
C TYR A 71 7.74 11.35 22.72
N PRO A 72 6.86 11.65 21.75
CA PRO A 72 7.14 12.63 20.69
C PRO A 72 7.30 14.07 21.18
N ASP A 73 6.69 14.41 22.32
CA ASP A 73 6.74 15.77 22.89
C ASP A 73 7.79 15.92 24.01
N SER A 74 8.62 14.89 24.24
CA SER A 74 9.68 14.94 25.26
C SER A 74 10.90 15.75 24.80
N HIS A 75 11.61 16.35 25.76
CA HIS A 75 12.88 17.01 25.48
C HIS A 75 13.94 16.00 25.01
N GLU A 76 13.89 14.78 25.54
CA GLU A 76 14.72 13.65 25.16
C GLU A 76 14.54 13.28 23.68
N ALA A 77 13.31 13.29 23.17
CA ALA A 77 13.04 13.08 21.75
C ALA A 77 13.64 14.20 20.88
N GLU A 78 13.55 15.47 21.31
CA GLU A 78 14.20 16.59 20.62
C GLU A 78 15.72 16.42 20.56
N ILE A 79 16.34 15.96 21.64
CA ILE A 79 17.78 15.64 21.68
C ILE A 79 18.10 14.52 20.67
N LEU A 80 17.35 13.41 20.68
CA LEU A 80 17.60 12.31 19.73
C LEU A 80 17.45 12.77 18.28
N ILE A 81 16.42 13.56 17.96
CA ILE A 81 16.23 14.11 16.61
C ILE A 81 17.44 14.96 16.21
N GLY A 82 17.91 15.86 17.09
CA GLY A 82 19.10 16.67 16.83
C GLY A 82 20.36 15.83 16.61
N GLN A 83 20.54 14.77 17.40
CA GLN A 83 21.65 13.84 17.24
C GLN A 83 21.56 13.03 15.94
N MET A 84 20.37 12.60 15.54
CA MET A 84 20.14 11.91 14.27
C MET A 84 20.49 12.81 13.09
N TYR A 85 20.03 14.07 13.07
CA TYR A 85 20.38 15.04 12.01
C TYR A 85 21.87 15.32 11.90
N ALA A 86 22.61 15.21 13.00
CA ALA A 86 24.06 15.39 13.02
C ALA A 86 24.83 14.19 12.42
N THR A 87 24.17 13.04 12.21
CA THR A 87 24.81 11.87 11.60
C THR A 87 24.97 12.04 10.08
N SER A 88 26.06 11.51 9.54
CA SER A 88 26.32 11.51 8.10
C SER A 88 27.24 10.37 7.68
N GLY A 89 27.15 9.98 6.41
CA GLY A 89 28.08 9.07 5.74
C GLY A 89 28.38 7.80 6.54
N GLN A 90 29.62 7.68 7.01
CA GLN A 90 30.11 6.50 7.75
C GLN A 90 29.34 6.21 9.05
N LEU A 91 28.79 7.24 9.71
CA LEU A 91 28.02 7.06 10.94
C LEU A 91 26.67 6.39 10.68
N LEU A 92 26.18 6.38 9.43
CA LEU A 92 24.97 5.64 9.03
C LEU A 92 25.26 4.16 8.73
N LYS A 93 26.51 3.69 8.84
CA LYS A 93 26.79 2.27 8.68
C LYS A 93 26.00 1.46 9.72
N GLY A 94 25.30 0.42 9.27
CA GLY A 94 24.43 -0.40 10.12
C GLY A 94 23.00 0.12 10.27
N LEU A 95 22.63 1.18 9.55
CA LEU A 95 21.24 1.63 9.43
C LEU A 95 20.41 0.55 8.73
N SER A 96 19.31 0.13 9.37
CA SER A 96 18.31 -0.77 8.77
C SER A 96 17.58 -0.08 7.61
N TYR A 97 17.01 -0.85 6.69
CA TYR A 97 16.23 -0.28 5.59
C TYR A 97 14.95 0.40 6.10
N GLU A 98 14.37 -0.11 7.18
CA GLU A 98 13.22 0.47 7.86
C GLU A 98 13.53 1.85 8.40
N SER A 99 14.62 1.98 9.17
CA SER A 99 15.06 3.27 9.66
C SER A 99 15.51 4.19 8.53
N ALA A 100 16.15 3.66 7.48
CA ALA A 100 16.51 4.42 6.30
C ALA A 100 15.30 5.08 5.64
N VAL A 101 14.20 4.36 5.47
CA VAL A 101 12.94 4.91 4.96
C VAL A 101 12.39 5.97 5.92
N LYS A 102 12.38 5.72 7.24
CA LYS A 102 11.95 6.72 8.23
C LYS A 102 12.79 8.00 8.17
N VAL A 103 14.11 7.90 7.96
CA VAL A 103 14.98 9.07 7.79
C VAL A 103 14.60 9.85 6.53
N LEU A 104 14.47 9.17 5.39
CA LEU A 104 14.16 9.85 4.12
C LEU A 104 12.75 10.48 4.12
N ASP A 105 11.79 9.86 4.81
CA ASP A 105 10.40 10.35 4.87
C ASP A 105 10.20 11.45 5.93
N ARG A 106 10.80 11.30 7.12
CA ARG A 106 10.50 12.15 8.28
C ARG A 106 11.57 13.19 8.59
N MET A 107 12.75 13.08 8.00
CA MET A 107 13.88 13.99 8.26
C MET A 107 14.33 14.70 6.97
N PRO A 108 13.51 15.62 6.43
CA PRO A 108 13.85 16.33 5.21
C PRO A 108 15.16 17.13 5.38
N GLY A 109 16.05 17.02 4.40
CA GLY A 109 17.36 17.69 4.44
C GLY A 109 18.42 16.99 5.30
N HIS A 110 18.17 15.76 5.76
CA HIS A 110 19.18 14.96 6.44
C HIS A 110 20.43 14.80 5.55
N ALA A 111 21.62 15.15 6.07
CA ALA A 111 22.86 15.19 5.29
C ALA A 111 23.28 13.82 4.70
N GLY A 112 22.81 12.74 5.31
CA GLY A 112 23.04 11.38 4.83
C GLY A 112 22.05 10.85 3.78
N ALA A 113 21.04 11.62 3.35
CA ALA A 113 19.98 11.14 2.46
C ALA A 113 20.52 10.50 1.16
N ASP A 114 21.45 11.15 0.48
CA ASP A 114 22.05 10.62 -0.75
C ASP A 114 22.83 9.32 -0.51
N ALA A 115 23.47 9.18 0.66
CA ALA A 115 24.19 7.96 1.01
C ALA A 115 23.23 6.80 1.26
N ILE A 116 22.08 7.08 1.87
CA ILE A 116 21.01 6.10 2.08
C ILE A 116 20.45 5.63 0.73
N ILE A 117 20.11 6.57 -0.16
CA ILE A 117 19.57 6.25 -1.50
C ILE A 117 20.60 5.41 -2.29
N ARG A 118 21.88 5.80 -2.28
CA ARG A 118 22.95 5.00 -2.91
C ARG A 118 23.10 3.59 -2.30
N GLY A 119 22.79 3.43 -1.01
CA GLY A 119 22.75 2.12 -0.35
C GLY A 119 21.59 1.28 -0.88
N MET A 120 20.39 1.88 -0.97
CA MET A 120 19.19 1.23 -1.53
C MET A 120 19.40 0.75 -2.97
N TYR A 121 20.08 1.53 -3.81
CA TYR A 121 20.47 1.11 -5.18
C TYR A 121 21.33 -0.17 -5.25
N LYS A 122 22.05 -0.48 -4.17
CA LYS A 122 23.01 -1.60 -4.12
C LYS A 122 22.45 -2.81 -3.40
N ILE A 123 21.15 -2.82 -3.08
CA ILE A 123 20.51 -3.99 -2.49
C ILE A 123 20.70 -5.21 -3.41
N GLU A 124 20.95 -6.36 -2.79
CA GLU A 124 21.08 -7.63 -3.50
C GLU A 124 19.69 -8.28 -3.68
N SER A 125 19.49 -8.98 -4.81
CA SER A 125 18.18 -9.54 -5.18
C SER A 125 17.64 -10.55 -4.15
N ASP A 126 18.52 -11.32 -3.52
CA ASP A 126 18.16 -12.26 -2.46
C ASP A 126 17.64 -11.55 -1.20
N TYR A 127 18.19 -10.37 -0.88
CA TYR A 127 17.78 -9.58 0.29
C TYR A 127 16.42 -8.90 0.12
N ILE A 128 15.91 -8.70 -1.11
CA ILE A 128 14.57 -8.15 -1.36
C ILE A 128 13.48 -8.96 -0.64
N ARG A 129 13.69 -10.27 -0.48
CA ARG A 129 12.75 -11.16 0.22
C ARG A 129 12.63 -10.87 1.70
N GLU A 130 13.65 -10.25 2.31
CA GLU A 130 13.66 -9.89 3.73
C GLU A 130 13.04 -8.51 3.98
N LEU A 131 12.97 -7.65 2.95
CA LEU A 131 12.40 -6.32 3.08
C LEU A 131 10.90 -6.35 3.42
N ARG A 132 10.46 -5.39 4.25
CA ARG A 132 9.03 -5.12 4.44
C ARG A 132 8.44 -4.45 3.19
N SER A 133 7.14 -4.63 2.97
CA SER A 133 6.45 -4.10 1.78
C SER A 133 6.41 -2.58 1.73
N ASP A 134 6.36 -1.89 2.88
CA ASP A 134 6.44 -0.42 2.95
C ASP A 134 7.80 0.11 2.51
N VAL A 135 8.88 -0.61 2.85
CA VAL A 135 10.24 -0.29 2.38
C VAL A 135 10.34 -0.44 0.86
N ILE A 136 9.84 -1.56 0.32
CA ILE A 136 9.85 -1.80 -1.13
C ILE A 136 9.07 -0.71 -1.87
N ALA A 137 7.86 -0.37 -1.39
CA ALA A 137 7.04 0.69 -1.98
C ALA A 137 7.77 2.05 -1.94
N TYR A 138 8.48 2.36 -0.85
CA TYR A 138 9.27 3.58 -0.76
C TYR A 138 10.43 3.59 -1.77
N MET A 139 11.16 2.48 -1.90
CA MET A 139 12.26 2.35 -2.87
C MET A 139 11.77 2.59 -4.31
N LEU A 140 10.68 1.94 -4.71
CA LEU A 140 10.06 2.14 -6.03
C LEU A 140 9.58 3.59 -6.24
N LYS A 141 9.14 4.27 -5.17
CA LYS A 141 8.68 5.65 -5.25
C LYS A 141 9.82 6.63 -5.53
N VAL A 142 10.95 6.46 -4.86
CA VAL A 142 12.05 7.45 -4.85
C VAL A 142 13.20 7.12 -5.80
N ILE A 143 13.26 5.88 -6.32
CA ILE A 143 14.30 5.40 -7.22
C ILE A 143 13.68 4.93 -8.55
N PRO A 144 13.49 5.82 -9.54
CA PRO A 144 12.75 5.53 -10.78
C PRO A 144 13.49 4.62 -11.78
N ASP A 145 14.78 4.35 -11.57
CA ASP A 145 15.63 3.52 -12.44
C ASP A 145 16.39 2.44 -11.64
N HIS A 146 15.71 1.83 -10.68
CA HIS A 146 16.27 0.81 -9.82
C HIS A 146 16.65 -0.44 -10.64
N PRO A 147 17.89 -0.95 -10.53
CA PRO A 147 18.36 -2.08 -11.35
C PRO A 147 17.59 -3.39 -11.09
N LEU A 148 16.94 -3.49 -9.93
CA LEU A 148 16.11 -4.63 -9.52
C LEU A 148 14.61 -4.27 -9.49
N ALA A 149 14.16 -3.35 -10.36
CA ALA A 149 12.76 -2.92 -10.42
C ALA A 149 11.78 -4.09 -10.51
N ASP A 150 12.02 -5.04 -11.42
CA ASP A 150 11.15 -6.21 -11.62
C ASP A 150 11.01 -7.09 -10.36
N ASP A 151 12.11 -7.28 -9.63
CA ASP A 151 12.11 -8.05 -8.38
C ASP A 151 11.37 -7.30 -7.27
N LEU A 152 11.57 -5.98 -7.19
CA LEU A 152 10.89 -5.12 -6.21
C LEU A 152 9.38 -5.04 -6.46
N THR A 153 8.94 -4.83 -7.70
CA THR A 153 7.50 -4.75 -8.04
C THR A 153 6.80 -6.07 -7.75
N ARG A 154 7.42 -7.21 -8.13
CA ARG A 154 6.93 -8.54 -7.79
C ARG A 154 6.89 -8.77 -6.28
N ALA A 155 7.96 -8.42 -5.56
CA ALA A 155 8.03 -8.60 -4.12
C ALA A 155 6.97 -7.76 -3.38
N LEU A 156 6.69 -6.54 -3.84
CA LEU A 156 5.63 -5.69 -3.29
C LEU A 156 4.27 -6.39 -3.36
N ALA A 157 3.88 -6.86 -4.55
CA ALA A 157 2.61 -7.56 -4.77
C ALA A 157 2.52 -8.89 -4.00
N VAL A 158 3.60 -9.69 -3.98
CA VAL A 158 3.64 -10.99 -3.29
C VAL A 158 3.49 -10.83 -1.78
N LYS A 159 4.16 -9.84 -1.18
CA LYS A 159 4.17 -9.61 0.26
C LYS A 159 2.86 -9.01 0.75
N ASN A 160 2.31 -8.00 0.05
CA ASN A 160 1.12 -7.31 0.51
C ASN A 160 0.41 -6.60 -0.66
N LEU A 161 -0.67 -7.20 -1.15
CA LEU A 161 -1.51 -6.63 -2.22
C LEU A 161 -2.15 -5.30 -1.85
N THR A 162 -2.49 -5.07 -0.57
CA THR A 162 -3.03 -3.79 -0.12
C THR A 162 -1.98 -2.69 -0.26
N ASN A 163 -0.73 -2.95 0.11
CA ASN A 163 0.35 -1.97 -0.07
C ASN A 163 0.69 -1.75 -1.56
N ALA A 164 0.58 -2.79 -2.39
CA ALA A 164 0.72 -2.65 -3.84
C ALA A 164 -0.39 -1.75 -4.42
N TYR A 165 -1.63 -1.96 -3.98
CA TYR A 165 -2.77 -1.10 -4.34
C TYR A 165 -2.58 0.35 -3.86
N ASP A 166 -2.15 0.55 -2.61
CA ASP A 166 -1.85 1.89 -2.07
C ASP A 166 -0.74 2.59 -2.87
N PHE A 167 0.26 1.84 -3.34
CA PHE A 167 1.30 2.36 -4.22
C PHE A 167 0.72 2.83 -5.56
N VAL A 168 -0.08 1.99 -6.24
CA VAL A 168 -0.72 2.33 -7.52
C VAL A 168 -1.57 3.59 -7.37
N THR A 169 -2.44 3.62 -6.36
CA THR A 169 -3.37 4.74 -6.14
C THR A 169 -2.67 6.04 -5.76
N SER A 170 -1.57 5.96 -5.00
CA SER A 170 -0.84 7.15 -4.54
C SER A 170 0.17 7.68 -5.55
N ASN A 171 0.54 6.89 -6.56
CA ASN A 171 1.59 7.22 -7.52
C ASN A 171 1.17 6.88 -8.97
N PRO A 172 0.07 7.46 -9.50
CA PRO A 172 -0.46 7.09 -10.81
C PRO A 172 0.52 7.30 -11.97
N ASP A 173 1.44 8.26 -11.84
CA ASP A 173 2.42 8.62 -12.89
C ASP A 173 3.81 8.03 -12.63
N ASN A 174 3.97 7.17 -11.61
CA ASN A 174 5.25 6.52 -11.36
C ASN A 174 5.53 5.45 -12.43
N VAL A 175 6.79 5.41 -12.86
CA VAL A 175 7.28 4.54 -13.94
C VAL A 175 7.02 3.05 -13.71
N TYR A 176 6.91 2.61 -12.45
CA TYR A 176 6.66 1.22 -12.08
C TYR A 176 5.18 0.89 -11.85
N THR A 177 4.28 1.87 -11.88
CA THR A 177 2.87 1.64 -11.53
C THR A 177 2.23 0.58 -12.42
N ARG A 178 2.56 0.58 -13.71
CA ARG A 178 2.13 -0.46 -14.66
C ARG A 178 2.65 -1.85 -14.27
N ASP A 179 3.91 -1.95 -13.88
CA ASP A 179 4.53 -3.23 -13.51
C ASP A 179 4.00 -3.76 -12.17
N VAL A 180 3.70 -2.86 -11.22
CA VAL A 180 3.03 -3.21 -9.97
C VAL A 180 1.62 -3.75 -10.24
N ILE A 181 0.83 -3.11 -11.11
CA ILE A 181 -0.49 -3.62 -11.51
C ILE A 181 -0.35 -5.04 -12.08
N ARG A 182 0.58 -5.24 -13.03
CA ARG A 182 0.84 -6.57 -13.60
C ARG A 182 1.21 -7.59 -12.52
N ALA A 183 2.11 -7.24 -11.61
CA ALA A 183 2.53 -8.12 -10.53
C ALA A 183 1.39 -8.47 -9.55
N MET A 184 0.44 -7.55 -9.33
CA MET A 184 -0.77 -7.81 -8.54
C MET A 184 -1.61 -8.91 -9.21
N PHE A 185 -1.90 -8.78 -10.51
CA PHE A 185 -2.64 -9.80 -11.26
C PHE A 185 -1.91 -11.15 -11.30
N ASP A 186 -0.59 -11.16 -11.53
CA ASP A 186 0.21 -12.39 -11.52
C ASP A 186 0.17 -13.09 -10.14
N ARG A 187 -0.02 -12.33 -9.06
CA ARG A 187 -0.11 -12.84 -7.69
C ARG A 187 -1.48 -13.40 -7.35
N ASP A 188 -2.53 -12.59 -7.55
CA ASP A 188 -3.91 -12.97 -7.23
C ASP A 188 -4.87 -12.16 -8.12
N PRO A 189 -5.36 -12.75 -9.22
CA PRO A 189 -6.31 -12.09 -10.12
C PRO A 189 -7.62 -11.70 -9.43
N ASN A 190 -8.13 -12.52 -8.52
CA ASN A 190 -9.40 -12.27 -7.86
C ASN A 190 -9.33 -11.01 -6.99
N ILE A 191 -8.33 -10.93 -6.09
CA ILE A 191 -8.14 -9.76 -5.23
C ILE A 191 -7.80 -8.53 -6.07
N SER A 192 -6.95 -8.69 -7.09
CA SER A 192 -6.53 -7.58 -7.95
C SER A 192 -7.70 -6.94 -8.70
N VAL A 193 -8.59 -7.76 -9.27
CA VAL A 193 -9.82 -7.26 -9.90
C VAL A 193 -10.67 -6.48 -8.90
N LEU A 194 -10.89 -7.03 -7.71
CA LEU A 194 -11.74 -6.40 -6.70
C LEU A 194 -11.16 -5.10 -6.14
N LEU A 195 -9.84 -4.96 -6.07
CA LEU A 195 -9.19 -3.73 -5.62
C LEU A 195 -9.16 -2.68 -6.74
N LEU A 196 -8.86 -3.09 -7.98
CA LEU A 196 -8.63 -2.16 -9.09
C LEU A 196 -9.90 -1.76 -9.83
N GLN A 197 -11.04 -2.44 -9.62
CA GLN A 197 -12.33 -2.03 -10.19
C GLN A 197 -12.76 -0.61 -9.79
N GLU A 198 -12.30 -0.11 -8.63
CA GLU A 198 -12.59 1.27 -8.18
C GLU A 198 -11.71 2.33 -8.86
N LYS A 199 -10.82 1.91 -9.77
CA LYS A 199 -9.77 2.74 -10.38
C LYS A 199 -9.81 2.73 -11.90
N MET A 200 -11.02 2.68 -12.48
CA MET A 200 -11.20 2.75 -13.93
C MET A 200 -10.95 4.13 -14.53
N ASP A 201 -10.77 5.15 -13.70
CA ASP A 201 -10.31 6.49 -14.05
C ASP A 201 -8.78 6.67 -13.93
N HIS A 202 -8.05 5.60 -13.57
CA HIS A 202 -6.61 5.63 -13.36
C HIS A 202 -5.83 5.84 -14.66
N SER A 203 -4.71 6.58 -14.61
CA SER A 203 -3.84 6.85 -15.77
C SER A 203 -3.36 5.58 -16.48
N CYS A 204 -3.09 4.53 -15.71
CA CYS A 204 -2.71 3.20 -16.20
C CYS A 204 -3.89 2.22 -16.36
N VAL A 205 -5.12 2.67 -16.66
CA VAL A 205 -6.29 1.78 -16.82
C VAL A 205 -6.06 0.67 -17.86
N GLU A 206 -5.28 0.95 -18.91
CA GLU A 206 -4.89 -0.06 -19.91
C GLU A 206 -4.17 -1.26 -19.28
N ALA A 207 -3.31 -1.04 -18.30
CA ALA A 207 -2.62 -2.11 -17.59
C ALA A 207 -3.57 -2.95 -16.73
N ILE A 208 -4.64 -2.34 -16.20
CA ILE A 208 -5.69 -3.06 -15.47
C ILE A 208 -6.44 -3.99 -16.43
N PHE A 209 -6.83 -3.48 -17.60
CA PHE A 209 -7.48 -4.29 -18.63
C PHE A 209 -6.56 -5.41 -19.13
N GLU A 210 -5.28 -5.13 -19.42
CA GLU A 210 -4.31 -6.17 -19.77
C GLU A 210 -4.23 -7.25 -18.70
N GLY A 211 -4.21 -6.87 -17.42
CA GLY A 211 -4.28 -7.80 -16.30
C GLY A 211 -5.53 -8.68 -16.35
N ILE A 212 -6.71 -8.10 -16.57
CA ILE A 212 -7.98 -8.81 -16.74
C ILE A 212 -7.90 -9.80 -17.91
N TYR A 213 -7.47 -9.36 -19.10
CA TYR A 213 -7.37 -10.20 -20.29
C TYR A 213 -6.35 -11.32 -20.18
N ASN A 214 -5.38 -11.20 -19.27
CA ASN A 214 -4.37 -12.22 -19.02
C ASN A 214 -4.83 -13.31 -18.04
N ILE A 215 -6.03 -13.21 -17.45
CA ILE A 215 -6.63 -14.25 -16.60
C ILE A 215 -7.10 -15.43 -17.46
N THR A 216 -6.14 -16.21 -17.95
CA THR A 216 -6.36 -17.25 -18.96
C THR A 216 -6.20 -18.67 -18.43
N LYS A 217 -5.55 -18.85 -17.28
CA LYS A 217 -5.33 -20.14 -16.64
C LYS A 217 -6.61 -20.60 -15.94
N SER A 218 -6.99 -21.87 -16.12
CA SER A 218 -8.18 -22.44 -15.50
C SER A 218 -8.16 -22.32 -13.97
N GLU A 219 -7.00 -22.58 -13.35
CA GLU A 219 -6.83 -22.51 -11.89
C GLU A 219 -7.08 -21.11 -11.32
N ASP A 220 -6.80 -20.05 -12.09
CA ASP A 220 -7.05 -18.67 -11.68
C ASP A 220 -8.54 -18.34 -11.82
N ILE A 221 -9.17 -18.79 -12.92
CA ILE A 221 -10.59 -18.60 -13.20
C ILE A 221 -11.46 -19.30 -12.13
N GLU A 222 -11.11 -20.53 -11.75
CA GLU A 222 -11.80 -21.30 -10.70
C GLU A 222 -11.73 -20.64 -9.32
N LYS A 223 -10.75 -19.76 -9.08
CA LYS A 223 -10.60 -19.02 -7.82
C LYS A 223 -11.27 -17.65 -7.84
N LEU A 224 -11.77 -17.20 -9.00
CA LEU A 224 -12.46 -15.91 -9.08
C LEU A 224 -13.77 -15.97 -8.30
N THR A 225 -13.98 -14.97 -7.45
CA THR A 225 -15.25 -14.81 -6.75
C THR A 225 -16.35 -14.39 -7.73
N PRO A 226 -17.62 -14.67 -7.40
CA PRO A 226 -18.75 -14.22 -8.22
C PRO A 226 -18.75 -12.72 -8.55
N ASN A 227 -18.28 -11.87 -7.63
CA ASN A 227 -18.21 -10.43 -7.87
C ASN A 227 -17.11 -10.06 -8.88
N ALA A 228 -15.93 -10.68 -8.77
CA ALA A 228 -14.85 -10.47 -9.72
C ALA A 228 -15.26 -10.93 -11.12
N ILE A 229 -15.93 -12.10 -11.22
CA ILE A 229 -16.44 -12.58 -12.51
C ILE A 229 -17.47 -11.61 -13.10
N ILE A 230 -18.48 -11.19 -12.33
CA ILE A 230 -19.49 -10.23 -12.81
C ILE A 230 -18.81 -8.98 -13.35
N TYR A 231 -17.87 -8.41 -12.58
CA TYR A 231 -17.15 -7.23 -12.99
C TYR A 231 -16.39 -7.44 -14.30
N ILE A 232 -15.62 -8.53 -14.43
CA ILE A 232 -14.89 -8.85 -15.67
C ILE A 232 -15.86 -8.95 -16.85
N LEU A 233 -17.00 -9.64 -16.68
CA LEU A 233 -17.97 -9.80 -17.75
C LEU A 233 -18.62 -8.46 -18.15
N GLU A 234 -18.80 -7.53 -17.21
CA GLU A 234 -19.33 -6.18 -17.47
C GLU A 234 -18.36 -5.32 -18.28
N VAL A 235 -17.06 -5.34 -17.93
CA VAL A 235 -16.06 -4.44 -18.54
C VAL A 235 -15.32 -5.05 -19.72
N ALA A 236 -15.27 -6.39 -19.81
CA ALA A 236 -14.58 -7.16 -20.83
C ALA A 236 -15.45 -8.36 -21.28
N PRO A 237 -16.63 -8.13 -21.88
CA PRO A 237 -17.54 -9.20 -22.31
C PRO A 237 -16.95 -10.08 -23.42
N ASP A 238 -15.95 -9.60 -24.15
CA ASP A 238 -15.20 -10.32 -25.18
C ASP A 238 -13.96 -11.06 -24.63
N HIS A 239 -13.82 -11.14 -23.31
CA HIS A 239 -12.72 -11.87 -22.67
C HIS A 239 -12.61 -13.32 -23.23
N PRO A 240 -11.40 -13.81 -23.58
CA PRO A 240 -11.22 -15.11 -24.25
C PRO A 240 -11.69 -16.31 -23.41
N LYS A 241 -11.88 -16.11 -22.10
CA LYS A 241 -12.38 -17.12 -21.16
C LYS A 241 -13.74 -16.77 -20.56
N ALA A 242 -14.47 -15.82 -21.14
CA ALA A 242 -15.78 -15.39 -20.64
C ALA A 242 -16.74 -16.57 -20.40
N LEU A 243 -16.82 -17.53 -21.34
CA LEU A 243 -17.69 -18.70 -21.17
C LEU A 243 -17.29 -19.57 -19.97
N ALA A 244 -15.99 -19.77 -19.75
CA ALA A 244 -15.49 -20.53 -18.59
C ALA A 244 -15.79 -19.80 -17.28
N MET A 245 -15.67 -18.47 -17.26
CA MET A 245 -16.03 -17.64 -16.12
C MET A 245 -17.54 -17.72 -15.84
N ILE A 246 -18.39 -17.75 -16.88
CA ILE A 246 -19.83 -17.96 -16.71
C ILE A 246 -20.10 -19.33 -16.08
N ASP A 247 -19.44 -20.39 -16.54
CA ASP A 247 -19.60 -21.73 -15.99
C ASP A 247 -19.28 -21.74 -14.48
N VAL A 248 -18.16 -21.14 -14.07
CA VAL A 248 -17.79 -20.98 -12.65
C VAL A 248 -18.83 -20.16 -11.89
N LEU A 249 -19.25 -19.01 -12.41
CA LEU A 249 -20.25 -18.16 -11.76
C LEU A 249 -21.58 -18.89 -11.54
N VAL A 250 -22.04 -19.67 -12.52
CA VAL A 250 -23.29 -20.41 -12.43
C VAL A 250 -23.19 -21.55 -11.42
N GLU A 251 -22.09 -22.29 -11.40
CA GLU A 251 -21.91 -23.38 -10.44
C GLU A 251 -21.76 -22.86 -9.00
N ASP A 252 -20.97 -21.82 -8.80
CA ASP A 252 -20.72 -21.25 -7.48
C ASP A 252 -21.89 -20.41 -6.98
N ASN A 253 -22.56 -19.66 -7.87
CA ASN A 253 -23.63 -18.74 -7.50
C ASN A 253 -24.61 -18.43 -8.66
N TYR A 254 -25.41 -19.43 -9.04
CA TYR A 254 -26.46 -19.28 -10.06
C TYR A 254 -27.44 -18.12 -9.78
N VAL A 255 -27.66 -17.74 -8.51
CA VAL A 255 -28.54 -16.61 -8.15
C VAL A 255 -27.95 -15.30 -8.66
N LYS A 256 -26.65 -15.07 -8.46
CA LYS A 256 -25.95 -13.90 -9.00
C LYS A 256 -25.88 -13.91 -10.51
N ALA A 257 -25.62 -15.07 -11.13
CA ALA A 257 -25.68 -15.23 -12.59
C ALA A 257 -27.06 -14.84 -13.15
N TYR A 258 -28.12 -15.31 -12.50
CA TYR A 258 -29.50 -14.97 -12.83
C TYR A 258 -29.78 -13.47 -12.68
N GLU A 259 -29.41 -12.87 -11.55
CA GLU A 259 -29.60 -11.43 -11.32
C GLU A 259 -28.86 -10.58 -12.36
N PHE A 260 -27.63 -10.96 -12.70
CA PHE A 260 -26.83 -10.30 -13.72
C PHE A 260 -27.55 -10.29 -15.08
N ALA A 261 -27.92 -11.48 -15.59
CA ALA A 261 -28.65 -11.61 -16.85
C ALA A 261 -29.97 -10.83 -16.83
N LYS A 262 -30.72 -10.89 -15.73
CA LYS A 262 -31.99 -10.17 -15.60
C LYS A 262 -31.82 -8.64 -15.61
N ARG A 263 -30.78 -8.11 -14.98
CA ARG A 263 -30.50 -6.67 -14.96
C ARG A 263 -29.97 -6.18 -16.31
N HIS A 264 -29.35 -7.05 -17.11
CA HIS A 264 -28.63 -6.70 -18.33
C HIS A 264 -29.10 -7.53 -19.55
N PRO A 265 -30.37 -7.40 -19.99
CA PRO A 265 -30.91 -8.20 -21.10
C PRO A 265 -30.25 -7.91 -22.46
N GLY A 266 -29.58 -6.75 -22.62
CA GLY A 266 -28.83 -6.40 -23.83
C GLY A 266 -27.34 -6.77 -23.77
N HIS A 267 -26.89 -7.45 -22.72
CA HIS A 267 -25.49 -7.83 -22.57
C HIS A 267 -25.06 -8.83 -23.65
N ALA A 268 -23.83 -8.72 -24.16
CA ALA A 268 -23.31 -9.59 -25.23
C ALA A 268 -23.37 -11.08 -24.87
N LEU A 269 -23.24 -11.41 -23.59
CA LEU A 269 -23.26 -12.77 -23.07
C LEU A 269 -24.60 -13.20 -22.46
N TYR A 270 -25.68 -12.43 -22.66
CA TYR A 270 -26.99 -12.69 -22.04
C TYR A 270 -27.51 -14.09 -22.36
N GLU A 271 -27.55 -14.48 -23.64
CA GLU A 271 -28.10 -15.77 -24.05
C GLU A 271 -27.27 -16.95 -23.50
N GLU A 272 -25.94 -16.83 -23.52
CA GLU A 272 -25.02 -17.85 -22.98
C GLU A 272 -25.18 -18.01 -21.46
N MET A 273 -25.35 -16.91 -20.74
CA MET A 273 -25.63 -16.90 -19.30
C MET A 273 -27.00 -17.51 -19.00
N LYS A 274 -28.05 -17.09 -19.70
CA LYS A 274 -29.41 -17.62 -19.57
C LYS A 274 -29.43 -19.13 -19.79
N GLN A 275 -28.82 -19.62 -20.86
CA GLN A 275 -28.76 -21.04 -21.18
C GLN A 275 -28.12 -21.85 -20.05
N ARG A 276 -26.98 -21.41 -19.50
CA ARG A 276 -26.29 -22.10 -18.40
C ARG A 276 -27.08 -22.06 -17.09
N VAL A 277 -27.67 -20.92 -16.74
CA VAL A 277 -28.54 -20.80 -15.56
C VAL A 277 -29.74 -21.73 -15.66
N VAL A 278 -30.44 -21.76 -16.80
CA VAL A 278 -31.62 -22.62 -17.00
C VAL A 278 -31.23 -24.10 -17.01
N LYS A 279 -30.08 -24.45 -17.59
CA LYS A 279 -29.54 -25.81 -17.51
C LYS A 279 -29.29 -26.24 -16.07
N ARG A 280 -28.73 -25.34 -15.24
CA ARG A 280 -28.46 -25.59 -13.81
C ARG A 280 -29.74 -25.61 -12.95
N LYS A 281 -30.71 -24.75 -13.28
CA LYS A 281 -31.97 -24.52 -12.57
C LYS A 281 -33.14 -24.30 -13.56
N PRO A 282 -33.75 -25.39 -14.05
CA PRO A 282 -34.80 -25.31 -15.07
C PRO A 282 -36.02 -24.48 -14.66
N GLU A 283 -36.36 -24.44 -13.37
CA GLU A 283 -37.48 -23.63 -12.87
C GLU A 283 -37.34 -22.12 -13.17
N LEU A 284 -36.11 -21.62 -13.35
CA LEU A 284 -35.87 -20.20 -13.67
C LEU A 284 -36.18 -19.85 -15.13
N GLY A 285 -36.32 -20.84 -16.02
CA GLY A 285 -36.56 -20.61 -17.45
C GLY A 285 -37.85 -19.83 -17.70
N GLN A 286 -38.94 -20.23 -17.04
CA GLN A 286 -40.23 -19.52 -17.14
C GLN A 286 -40.12 -18.07 -16.65
N ILE A 287 -39.28 -17.83 -15.64
CA ILE A 287 -39.11 -16.50 -15.03
C ILE A 287 -38.33 -15.55 -15.95
N PHE A 288 -37.38 -16.08 -16.72
CA PHE A 288 -36.69 -15.30 -17.76
C PHE A 288 -37.64 -14.85 -18.87
N ASP A 289 -38.61 -15.70 -19.23
CA ASP A 289 -39.52 -15.43 -20.35
C ASP A 289 -40.76 -14.63 -19.95
N LEU A 290 -41.03 -14.47 -18.65
CA LEU A 290 -42.19 -13.76 -18.09
C LEU A 290 -42.12 -12.23 -18.19
N LYS A 291 -41.06 -11.64 -18.75
CA LYS A 291 -40.95 -10.19 -19.02
C LYS A 291 -40.38 -9.91 -20.41
N LYS A 292 -41.23 -10.05 -21.42
CA LYS A 292 -41.18 -9.20 -22.62
C LYS A 292 -42.32 -8.20 -22.54
#